data_AF-A0A2P4TAF4-F1
#
_entry.id   AF-A0A2P4TAF4-F1
#
_cell.length_a   1.000
_cell.length_b   1.000
_cell.length_c   1.000
_cell.angle_alpha   90.00
_cell.angle_beta   90.00
_cell.angle_gamma   90.00
#
_symmetry.space_group_name_H-M   'P 1'
#
loop_
_entity.id
_entity.type
_entity.pdbx_description
1 polymer ?
#
loop_
_entity_poly.entity_id
_entity_poly.type
_entity_poly.pdbx_seq_one_letter_code
_entity_poly.pdbx_strand_id
1 'polypeptide(L)'
;GSKMASGTAVNAAPSGGPGDVSLEEPKKMTREDWRKKKELEEQRKLGNAPAEVDEEGKDINPHIPQYISSVPWYIDPSKRPTLKHQRPQPEKQKQYSSSGDWYKRGVKEHSIATRYRKGACENCGALTHKKKDCMERPRKVGAKYTGMNIAPDEHVQPQLMFDYDGKRDRWNGYNPEEHMKIVEEYAKVDLAKRTLKAQKLQEELASGKLEQVERDHNSEDEDEDKYADDIDMPGQNFDSKRRITVRNLRIREDIAKYLRNLDPNSAYYDPKTRAMRENPYANTGKNPDEVGYAGDNFVRYTGDTISMAQTQLFAWEAYDKGSEVHLQADPTKLELLYKSFKVKKEDFKAQQKESILEKYGGQEHLDAPPAELLLAQTEDYVEYSRHGTVIKGQEKAIACSKYEEDVKINNHTCIWGSYWKEGKWGYKCCHSFVKFSYCTGEAGKEIANAEANLLEEQPREEEHMTKPKTLMEVGCFPF
;
A
#
# COMPACT_ATOMS: atom_id res chain seq x y z
N GLY A 1 -68.32 24.46 30.51
CA GLY A 1 -68.28 23.45 31.60
C GLY A 1 -66.98 23.58 32.34
N SER A 2 -67.04 23.46 33.68
CA SER A 2 -66.02 23.05 34.68
C SER A 2 -64.54 23.06 34.26
N LYS A 3 -63.55 23.43 35.07
CA LYS A 3 -63.39 23.88 36.47
C LYS A 3 -61.88 24.12 36.64
N MET A 4 -61.51 25.14 37.43
CA MET A 4 -60.44 25.19 38.46
C MET A 4 -58.99 24.74 38.10
N ALA A 5 -58.01 25.66 38.18
CA ALA A 5 -57.15 26.00 39.37
C ALA A 5 -55.89 25.11 39.40
N SER A 6 -54.65 25.51 39.70
CA SER A 6 -54.00 26.60 40.47
C SER A 6 -52.49 26.51 40.09
N GLY A 7 -51.68 27.54 39.84
CA GLY A 7 -51.39 28.73 40.63
C GLY A 7 -50.31 28.45 41.69
N THR A 8 -49.03 28.80 41.43
CA THR A 8 -48.08 29.29 42.46
C THR A 8 -46.80 29.92 41.88
N ALA A 9 -46.65 31.20 42.25
CA ALA A 9 -45.53 32.13 42.34
C ALA A 9 -44.07 31.73 42.02
N VAL A 10 -43.47 32.62 41.24
CA VAL A 10 -42.05 33.03 41.17
C VAL A 10 -41.41 33.28 42.55
N ASN A 11 -40.17 32.82 42.71
CA ASN A 11 -39.17 33.45 43.57
C ASN A 11 -37.77 33.23 42.98
N ALA A 12 -37.11 34.35 42.68
CA ALA A 12 -35.71 34.41 42.25
C ALA A 12 -34.77 34.07 43.41
N ALA A 13 -33.70 33.32 43.12
CA ALA A 13 -32.61 33.05 44.05
C ALA A 13 -31.30 33.70 43.54
N PRO A 14 -30.41 34.13 44.45
CA PRO A 14 -29.45 35.20 44.20
C PRO A 14 -28.11 34.73 43.64
N SER A 15 -27.45 35.65 42.94
CA SER A 15 -26.02 35.62 42.62
C SER A 15 -25.16 35.64 43.89
N GLY A 16 -24.33 34.62 44.10
CA GLY A 16 -23.32 34.55 45.17
C GLY A 16 -21.91 34.41 44.60
N GLY A 17 -21.02 35.33 44.97
CA GLY A 17 -19.60 35.36 44.62
C GLY A 17 -18.74 34.32 45.37
N PRO A 18 -17.42 34.32 45.13
CA PRO A 18 -16.51 33.22 45.47
C PRO A 18 -16.05 33.31 46.93
N GLY A 19 -16.19 32.22 47.67
CA GLY A 19 -15.60 32.11 49.00
C GLY A 19 -16.41 31.24 49.95
N ASP A 20 -16.26 29.92 49.83
CA ASP A 20 -16.11 29.01 50.97
C ASP A 20 -15.75 27.62 50.45
N VAL A 21 -14.46 27.31 50.39
CA VAL A 21 -13.98 25.93 50.18
C VAL A 21 -13.94 25.29 51.56
N SER A 22 -15.11 24.88 52.04
CA SER A 22 -15.24 24.06 53.24
C SER A 22 -14.38 22.79 53.06
N LEU A 23 -13.30 22.70 53.83
CA LEU A 23 -12.46 21.51 53.96
C LEU A 23 -13.29 20.40 54.64
N GLU A 24 -14.04 19.62 53.86
CA GLU A 24 -14.66 18.40 54.36
C GLU A 24 -13.56 17.44 54.83
N GLU A 25 -13.47 17.24 56.15
CA GLU A 25 -12.63 16.22 56.76
C GLU A 25 -12.94 14.83 56.16
N PRO A 26 -11.94 13.96 55.99
CA PRO A 26 -12.13 12.66 55.33
C PRO A 26 -13.07 11.78 56.17
N LYS A 27 -14.32 11.65 55.73
CA LYS A 27 -15.28 10.67 56.26
C LYS A 27 -14.60 9.29 56.24
N LYS A 28 -14.48 8.66 57.41
CA LYS A 28 -13.95 7.29 57.53
C LYS A 28 -14.82 6.38 56.65
N MET A 29 -14.22 5.81 55.60
CA MET A 29 -14.91 4.88 54.70
C MET A 29 -15.60 3.79 55.52
N THR A 30 -16.88 3.55 55.27
CA THR A 30 -17.59 2.45 55.93
C THR A 30 -17.05 1.10 55.43
N ARG A 31 -17.22 0.03 56.21
CA ARG A 31 -16.79 -1.33 55.81
C ARG A 31 -17.44 -1.77 54.49
N GLU A 32 -18.65 -1.31 54.24
CA GLU A 32 -19.41 -1.58 53.02
C GLU A 32 -18.81 -0.85 51.83
N ASP A 33 -18.44 0.43 51.98
CA ASP A 33 -17.79 1.20 50.92
C ASP A 33 -16.39 0.67 50.57
N TRP A 34 -15.66 0.15 51.57
CA TRP A 34 -14.38 -0.51 51.33
C TRP A 34 -14.53 -1.80 50.53
N ARG A 35 -15.54 -2.64 50.87
CA ARG A 35 -15.87 -3.85 50.09
C ARG A 35 -16.29 -3.48 48.67
N LYS A 36 -17.18 -2.51 48.51
CA LYS A 36 -17.60 -2.01 47.19
C LYS A 36 -16.42 -1.51 46.36
N LYS A 37 -15.48 -0.76 46.97
CA LYS A 37 -14.28 -0.30 46.27
C LYS A 37 -13.37 -1.44 45.82
N LYS A 38 -13.21 -2.48 46.65
CA LYS A 38 -12.41 -3.67 46.31
C LYS A 38 -13.06 -4.51 45.22
N GLU A 39 -14.35 -4.77 45.34
CA GLU A 39 -15.13 -5.48 44.32
C GLU A 39 -15.10 -4.71 42.99
N LEU A 40 -15.26 -3.39 43.03
CA LEU A 40 -15.18 -2.55 41.84
C LEU A 40 -13.77 -2.55 41.23
N GLU A 41 -12.72 -2.56 42.04
CA GLU A 41 -11.33 -2.73 41.58
C GLU A 41 -11.11 -4.10 40.92
N GLU A 42 -11.69 -5.17 41.46
CA GLU A 42 -11.65 -6.51 40.86
C GLU A 42 -12.41 -6.55 39.54
N GLN A 43 -13.62 -6.00 39.48
CA GLN A 43 -14.39 -5.88 38.24
C GLN A 43 -13.66 -5.05 37.18
N ARG A 44 -12.95 -3.99 37.59
CA ARG A 44 -12.09 -3.20 36.70
C ARG A 44 -10.91 -4.00 36.16
N LYS A 45 -10.25 -4.81 37.01
CA LYS A 45 -9.17 -5.71 36.58
C LYS A 45 -9.67 -6.81 35.66
N LEU A 46 -10.93 -7.22 35.81
CA LEU A 46 -11.61 -8.14 34.90
C LEU A 46 -12.09 -7.46 33.59
N GLY A 47 -11.98 -6.13 33.48
CA GLY A 47 -12.42 -5.36 32.31
C GLY A 47 -13.95 -5.16 32.23
N ASN A 48 -14.70 -5.47 33.28
CA ASN A 48 -16.16 -5.35 33.33
C ASN A 48 -16.64 -3.98 33.84
N ALA A 49 -15.76 -3.21 34.47
CA ALA A 49 -16.04 -1.86 34.96
C ALA A 49 -15.05 -0.84 34.36
N PRO A 50 -15.49 0.40 34.10
CA PRO A 50 -14.64 1.44 33.55
C PRO A 50 -13.51 1.83 34.52
N ALA A 51 -12.37 2.23 33.97
CA ALA A 51 -11.20 2.69 34.72
C ALA A 51 -11.51 3.91 35.60
N GLU A 52 -10.65 4.20 36.59
CA GLU A 52 -10.71 5.48 37.30
C GLU A 52 -10.21 6.58 36.37
N VAL A 53 -10.95 7.67 36.25
CA VAL A 53 -10.56 8.84 35.44
C VAL A 53 -9.88 9.86 36.35
N ASP A 54 -8.71 10.33 35.95
CA ASP A 54 -8.00 11.40 36.66
C ASP A 54 -8.60 12.79 36.36
N GLU A 55 -8.07 13.84 37.00
CA GLU A 55 -8.50 15.22 36.74
C GLU A 55 -8.13 15.77 35.35
N GLU A 56 -7.25 15.10 34.60
CA GLU A 56 -6.93 15.43 33.20
C GLU A 56 -7.84 14.68 32.21
N GLY A 57 -8.77 13.85 32.70
CA GLY A 57 -9.63 13.01 31.87
C GLY A 57 -8.96 11.74 31.34
N LYS A 58 -7.81 11.34 31.90
CA LYS A 58 -7.08 10.13 31.51
C LYS A 58 -7.44 8.96 32.42
N ASP A 59 -7.52 7.80 31.79
CA ASP A 59 -7.84 6.55 32.48
C ASP A 59 -6.61 6.02 33.25
N ILE A 60 -6.79 5.76 34.54
CA ILE A 60 -5.82 5.08 35.40
C ILE A 60 -6.00 3.58 35.19
N ASN A 61 -4.98 2.94 34.64
CA ASN A 61 -4.99 1.49 34.40
C ASN A 61 -5.22 0.73 35.74
N PRO A 62 -6.30 -0.08 35.85
CA PRO A 62 -6.64 -0.83 37.06
C PRO A 62 -5.60 -1.87 37.50
N HIS A 63 -4.69 -2.25 36.60
CA HIS A 63 -3.60 -3.18 36.89
C HIS A 63 -2.40 -2.49 37.56
N ILE A 64 -2.40 -1.16 37.67
CA ILE A 64 -1.39 -0.45 38.47
C ILE A 64 -1.60 -0.81 39.95
N PRO A 65 -0.58 -1.35 40.64
CA PRO A 65 -0.69 -1.68 42.06
C PRO A 65 -1.13 -0.49 42.91
N GLN A 66 -1.96 -0.76 43.91
CA GLN A 66 -2.60 0.28 44.73
C GLN A 66 -1.60 1.25 45.37
N TYR A 67 -0.39 0.80 45.73
CA TYR A 67 0.63 1.67 46.35
C TYR A 67 1.25 2.67 45.37
N ILE A 68 1.20 2.41 44.06
CA ILE A 68 1.68 3.34 43.02
C ILE A 68 0.59 4.37 42.70
N SER A 69 -0.65 3.90 42.54
CA SER A 69 -1.80 4.76 42.21
C SER A 69 -2.32 5.56 43.40
N SER A 70 -2.10 5.11 44.64
CA SER A 70 -2.50 5.87 45.82
C SER A 70 -1.66 7.14 45.93
N VAL A 71 -2.32 8.29 45.90
CA VAL A 71 -1.71 9.59 46.16
C VAL A 71 -1.51 9.74 47.68
N PRO A 72 -0.26 9.89 48.15
CA PRO A 72 0.02 10.17 49.55
C PRO A 72 -0.54 11.53 50.01
N TRP A 73 -0.85 11.63 51.30
CA TRP A 73 -1.48 12.80 51.93
C TRP A 73 -0.68 14.11 51.80
N TYR A 74 0.65 14.02 51.64
CA TYR A 74 1.54 15.18 51.55
C TYR A 74 1.59 15.80 50.14
N ILE A 75 1.01 15.14 49.14
CA ILE A 75 0.79 15.74 47.81
C ILE A 75 -0.61 16.35 47.80
N ASP A 76 -1.63 15.53 48.03
CA ASP A 76 -3.02 15.97 48.11
C ASP A 76 -3.74 15.31 49.29
N PRO A 77 -4.30 16.09 50.24
CA PRO A 77 -4.99 15.54 51.40
C PRO A 77 -6.30 14.83 51.02
N SER A 78 -6.91 15.22 49.89
CA SER A 78 -8.17 14.67 49.39
C SER A 78 -8.05 13.28 48.73
N LYS A 79 -6.83 12.74 48.56
CA LYS A 79 -6.55 11.41 47.98
C LYS A 79 -7.35 11.14 46.69
N ARG A 80 -7.43 12.15 45.82
CA ARG A 80 -8.07 12.01 44.51
C ARG A 80 -7.30 10.98 43.68
N PRO A 81 -7.97 10.16 42.86
CA PRO A 81 -7.30 9.19 42.01
C PRO A 81 -6.54 9.93 40.90
N THR A 82 -5.23 10.11 41.07
CA THR A 82 -4.34 10.73 40.08
C THR A 82 -2.97 10.07 40.09
N LEU A 83 -2.28 10.12 38.95
CA LEU A 83 -0.91 9.61 38.81
C LEU A 83 0.13 10.75 38.71
N LYS A 84 -0.27 12.00 38.99
CA LYS A 84 0.62 13.17 38.90
C LYS A 84 1.82 13.10 39.84
N HIS A 85 1.69 12.50 41.03
CA HIS A 85 2.81 12.37 41.98
C HIS A 85 3.91 11.42 41.50
N GLN A 86 3.61 10.54 40.53
CA GLN A 86 4.60 9.66 39.91
C GLN A 86 5.30 10.31 38.71
N ARG A 87 4.87 11.50 38.27
CA ARG A 87 5.60 12.24 37.24
C ARG A 87 6.95 12.72 37.78
N PRO A 88 7.96 12.92 36.91
CA PRO A 88 9.28 13.36 37.36
C PRO A 88 9.22 14.67 38.18
N GLN A 89 9.66 14.61 39.43
CA GLN A 89 9.58 15.72 40.39
C GLN A 89 10.51 16.88 39.98
N PRO A 90 10.05 18.15 40.04
CA PRO A 90 10.85 19.30 39.61
C PRO A 90 12.13 19.47 40.43
N GLU A 91 12.09 19.14 41.72
CA GLU A 91 13.23 19.18 42.64
C GLU A 91 14.34 18.15 42.32
N LYS A 92 14.01 17.04 41.66
CA LYS A 92 15.00 16.05 41.17
C LYS A 92 15.48 16.34 39.75
N GLN A 93 14.73 17.15 38.99
CA GLN A 93 15.11 17.55 37.65
C GLN A 93 16.19 18.63 37.73
N LYS A 94 17.42 18.23 37.41
CA LYS A 94 18.53 19.17 37.27
C LYS A 94 18.33 19.99 36.01
N GLN A 95 18.57 21.29 36.11
CA GLN A 95 18.55 22.17 34.95
C GLN A 95 19.87 22.01 34.19
N TYR A 96 19.78 21.56 32.95
CA TYR A 96 20.92 21.38 32.06
C TYR A 96 20.92 22.43 30.95
N SER A 97 22.11 22.82 30.51
CA SER A 97 22.31 23.67 29.34
C SER A 97 22.00 22.89 28.06
N SER A 98 21.47 23.57 27.04
CA SER A 98 21.01 22.92 25.81
C SER A 98 22.17 22.51 24.90
N SER A 99 21.90 21.61 23.95
CA SER A 99 22.89 21.24 22.93
C SER A 99 23.15 22.43 22.00
N GLY A 100 24.40 22.89 21.95
CA GLY A 100 24.82 24.10 21.23
C GLY A 100 25.25 25.24 22.15
N ASP A 101 24.75 25.28 23.39
CA ASP A 101 25.26 26.20 24.41
C ASP A 101 26.64 25.72 24.85
N TRP A 102 27.70 26.43 24.47
CA TRP A 102 29.06 26.11 24.88
C TRP A 102 29.79 27.34 25.39
N TYR A 103 30.90 27.09 26.08
CA TYR A 103 31.82 28.14 26.51
C TYR A 103 32.27 28.98 25.31
N LYS A 104 32.17 30.30 25.41
CA LYS A 104 32.57 31.21 24.33
C LYS A 104 34.09 31.24 24.24
N ARG A 105 34.66 30.70 23.15
CA ARG A 105 36.11 30.68 22.93
C ARG A 105 36.54 31.82 22.02
N GLY A 106 37.64 32.48 22.37
CA GLY A 106 38.27 33.50 21.50
C GLY A 106 37.52 34.83 21.35
N VAL A 107 36.41 35.03 22.05
CA VAL A 107 35.64 36.28 22.00
C VAL A 107 36.28 37.33 22.90
N LYS A 108 36.50 38.53 22.35
CA LYS A 108 36.97 39.73 23.06
C LYS A 108 35.86 40.76 23.01
N GLU A 109 35.10 40.93 24.11
CA GLU A 109 33.92 41.81 24.12
C GLU A 109 34.26 43.27 24.46
N HIS A 110 35.42 43.53 25.07
CA HIS A 110 35.84 44.87 25.48
C HIS A 110 36.97 45.42 24.62
N SER A 111 36.94 46.74 24.40
CA SER A 111 38.02 47.47 23.72
C SER A 111 39.32 47.37 24.51
N ILE A 112 40.45 47.36 23.79
CA ILE A 112 41.78 47.25 24.40
C ILE A 112 42.01 48.48 25.28
N ALA A 113 42.22 48.27 26.57
CA ALA A 113 42.57 49.35 27.47
C ALA A 113 43.98 49.86 27.16
N THR A 114 44.13 51.18 27.06
CA THR A 114 45.42 51.83 26.78
C THR A 114 46.28 52.02 28.02
N ARG A 115 45.74 51.77 29.22
CA ARG A 115 46.44 51.92 30.50
C ARG A 115 46.17 50.73 31.41
N TYR A 116 47.15 50.43 32.26
CA TYR A 116 47.02 49.40 33.29
C TYR A 116 45.94 49.78 34.32
N ARG A 117 45.02 48.84 34.59
CA ARG A 117 43.93 48.99 35.55
C ARG A 117 44.30 48.31 36.88
N LYS A 118 43.96 48.93 38.01
CA LYS A 118 44.20 48.34 39.33
C LYS A 118 43.43 47.02 39.46
N GLY A 119 44.11 45.97 39.90
CA GLY A 119 43.54 44.61 39.99
C GLY A 119 43.74 43.75 38.73
N ALA A 120 44.27 44.32 37.64
CA ALA A 120 44.61 43.56 36.45
C ALA A 120 45.89 42.73 36.63
N CYS A 121 46.02 41.68 35.84
CA CYS A 121 47.20 40.83 35.78
C CYS A 121 48.48 41.67 35.59
N GLU A 122 49.47 41.48 36.46
CA GLU A 122 50.70 42.28 36.42
C GLU A 122 51.55 42.02 35.17
N ASN A 123 51.33 40.88 34.49
CA ASN A 123 52.05 40.48 33.29
C ASN A 123 51.47 41.12 32.02
N CYS A 124 50.19 40.85 31.72
CA CYS A 124 49.53 41.23 30.47
C CYS A 124 48.56 42.41 30.60
N GLY A 125 48.07 42.72 31.81
CA GLY A 125 47.13 43.82 32.04
C GLY A 125 45.64 43.51 31.84
N ALA A 126 45.23 42.25 31.65
CA ALA A 126 43.83 41.83 31.64
C ALA A 126 43.25 41.70 33.06
N LEU A 127 41.95 41.97 33.23
CA LEU A 127 41.26 41.90 34.54
C LEU A 127 40.71 40.52 34.91
N THR A 128 40.60 39.60 33.96
CA THR A 128 39.89 38.32 34.14
C THR A 128 40.67 37.28 34.93
N HIS A 129 42.01 37.35 34.93
CA HIS A 129 42.88 36.36 35.55
C HIS A 129 44.03 36.98 36.35
N LYS A 130 44.65 36.17 37.21
CA LYS A 130 45.83 36.55 38.01
C LYS A 130 47.12 36.26 37.24
N LYS A 131 48.25 36.83 37.68
CA LYS A 131 49.58 36.62 37.07
C LYS A 131 49.98 35.16 36.92
N LYS A 132 49.59 34.30 37.88
CA LYS A 132 49.94 32.86 37.88
C LYS A 132 49.22 32.09 36.77
N ASP A 133 48.00 32.49 36.44
CA ASP A 133 47.13 31.83 35.46
C ASP A 133 47.14 32.58 34.11
N CYS A 134 48.16 33.40 33.88
CA CYS A 134 48.27 34.22 32.68
C CYS A 134 48.65 33.36 31.47
N MET A 135 47.85 33.45 30.40
CA MET A 135 48.11 32.73 29.15
C MET A 135 49.20 33.37 28.29
N GLU A 136 49.58 34.62 28.57
CA GLU A 136 50.68 35.27 27.89
C GLU A 136 52.03 34.88 28.49
N ARG A 137 53.05 34.84 27.62
CA ARG A 137 54.43 34.58 28.03
C ARG A 137 54.85 35.49 29.19
N PRO A 138 55.42 34.95 30.29
CA PRO A 138 55.90 35.76 31.40
C PRO A 138 56.94 36.80 30.95
N ARG A 139 56.65 38.08 31.16
CA ARG A 139 57.52 39.21 30.79
C ARG A 139 58.45 39.53 31.96
N LYS A 140 59.71 39.89 31.67
CA LYS A 140 60.69 40.34 32.69
C LYS A 140 60.23 41.62 33.39
N VAL A 141 59.68 42.56 32.61
CA VAL A 141 59.00 43.75 33.11
C VAL A 141 57.56 43.69 32.61
N GLY A 142 56.62 43.45 33.53
CA GLY A 142 55.21 43.25 33.21
C GLY A 142 54.47 44.56 32.89
N ALA A 143 53.28 44.42 32.30
CA ALA A 143 52.39 45.51 31.94
C ALA A 143 52.06 46.49 33.09
N LYS A 144 52.16 46.04 34.35
CA LYS A 144 51.98 46.90 35.54
C LYS A 144 52.96 48.09 35.58
N TYR A 145 54.19 47.89 35.12
CA TYR A 145 55.26 48.89 35.21
C TYR A 145 55.49 49.62 33.88
N THR A 146 55.33 48.93 32.74
CA THR A 146 55.57 49.51 31.42
C THR A 146 54.31 50.11 30.79
N GLY A 147 53.12 49.61 31.13
CA GLY A 147 51.86 50.01 30.49
C GLY A 147 51.77 49.66 29.01
N MET A 148 52.73 48.91 28.46
CA MET A 148 52.81 48.56 27.04
C MET A 148 52.20 47.17 26.77
N ASN A 149 51.58 47.01 25.60
CA ASN A 149 50.96 45.75 25.13
C ASN A 149 49.97 45.17 26.16
N ILE A 150 48.89 45.90 26.42
CA ILE A 150 47.79 45.45 27.29
C ILE A 150 46.93 44.43 26.53
N ALA A 151 46.73 43.26 27.13
CA ALA A 151 45.83 42.25 26.58
C ALA A 151 44.36 42.70 26.72
N PRO A 152 43.50 42.38 25.74
CA PRO A 152 42.06 42.55 25.88
C PRO A 152 41.51 41.63 26.98
N ASP A 153 40.46 42.08 27.67
CA ASP A 153 39.80 41.28 28.70
C ASP A 153 39.07 40.09 28.06
N GLU A 154 39.16 38.92 28.68
CA GLU A 154 38.49 37.69 28.23
C GLU A 154 36.99 37.72 28.59
N HIS A 155 36.17 36.93 27.88
CA HIS A 155 34.76 36.78 28.24
C HIS A 155 34.60 35.93 29.51
N VAL A 156 33.78 36.39 30.46
CA VAL A 156 33.45 35.64 31.67
C VAL A 156 32.54 34.47 31.28
N GLN A 157 33.01 33.25 31.53
CA GLN A 157 32.30 32.04 31.13
C GLN A 157 31.07 31.79 32.01
N PRO A 158 29.91 31.42 31.43
CA PRO A 158 28.76 30.98 32.21
C PRO A 158 29.04 29.64 32.88
N GLN A 159 28.41 29.38 34.03
CA GLN A 159 28.46 28.08 34.68
C GLN A 159 27.48 27.13 33.98
N LEU A 160 27.97 26.42 32.96
CA LEU A 160 27.18 25.46 32.21
C LEU A 160 27.16 24.09 32.92
N MET A 161 25.97 23.52 33.03
CA MET A 161 25.77 22.20 33.62
C MET A 161 25.20 21.29 32.55
N PHE A 162 25.91 20.20 32.25
CA PHE A 162 25.48 19.21 31.26
C PHE A 162 25.36 17.83 31.90
N ASP A 163 24.66 16.96 31.20
CA ASP A 163 24.66 15.51 31.43
C ASP A 163 26.05 14.89 31.20
N TYR A 164 26.17 13.60 31.53
CA TYR A 164 27.40 12.83 31.31
C TYR A 164 27.84 12.87 29.84
N ASP A 165 26.92 12.61 28.92
CA ASP A 165 27.19 12.63 27.48
C ASP A 165 27.47 14.06 27.00
N GLY A 166 26.68 15.03 27.45
CA GLY A 166 26.86 16.43 27.09
C GLY A 166 28.24 16.98 27.50
N LYS A 167 28.81 16.59 28.65
CA LYS A 167 30.18 16.99 29.03
C LYS A 167 31.26 16.34 28.16
N ARG A 168 30.99 15.17 27.60
CA ARG A 168 31.97 14.31 26.90
C ARG A 168 31.79 14.32 25.41
N ASP A 169 30.79 15.05 24.91
CA ASP A 169 30.60 15.23 23.49
C ASP A 169 31.85 15.88 22.90
N ARG A 170 32.46 15.15 21.96
CA ARG A 170 33.65 15.57 21.22
C ARG A 170 33.35 16.80 20.36
N TRP A 171 32.10 16.97 19.95
CA TRP A 171 31.66 18.03 19.06
C TRP A 171 31.09 19.25 19.79
N ASN A 172 31.36 19.38 21.08
CA ASN A 172 30.98 20.57 21.84
C ASN A 172 31.62 21.85 21.31
N GLY A 173 30.78 22.82 20.93
CA GLY A 173 31.22 24.07 20.30
C GLY A 173 31.59 23.94 18.82
N TYR A 174 31.16 22.86 18.15
CA TYR A 174 31.28 22.73 16.71
C TYR A 174 30.47 23.82 16.00
N ASN A 175 31.10 24.54 15.08
CA ASN A 175 30.41 25.48 14.21
C ASN A 175 29.95 24.74 12.95
N PRO A 176 28.63 24.62 12.68
CA PRO A 176 28.11 23.94 11.50
C PRO A 176 28.67 24.47 10.17
N GLU A 177 29.10 25.74 10.12
CA GLU A 177 29.73 26.34 8.94
C GLU A 177 31.06 25.68 8.58
N GLU A 178 31.78 25.07 9.53
CA GLU A 178 33.01 24.35 9.22
C GLU A 178 32.76 23.09 8.38
N HIS A 179 31.54 22.55 8.42
CA HIS A 179 31.13 21.45 7.55
C HIS A 179 31.22 21.81 6.06
N MET A 180 31.07 23.10 5.71
CA MET A 180 31.19 23.56 4.33
C MET A 180 32.58 23.32 3.75
N LYS A 181 33.64 23.36 4.56
CA LYS A 181 35.01 23.03 4.12
C LYS A 181 35.10 21.58 3.63
N ILE A 182 34.40 20.65 4.31
CA ILE A 182 34.32 19.25 3.89
C ILE A 182 33.58 19.16 2.55
N VAL A 183 32.45 19.88 2.40
CA VAL A 183 31.71 19.93 1.13
C VAL A 183 32.61 20.45 -0.01
N GLU A 184 33.43 21.48 0.23
CA GLU A 184 34.41 21.98 -0.75
C GLU A 184 35.49 20.96 -1.11
N GLU A 185 35.97 20.17 -0.14
CA GLU A 185 36.91 19.08 -0.39
C GLU A 185 36.28 18.00 -1.28
N TYR A 186 35.05 17.57 -0.98
CA TYR A 186 34.32 16.62 -1.81
C TYR A 186 34.06 17.17 -3.22
N ALA A 187 33.76 18.46 -3.35
CA ALA A 187 33.61 19.11 -4.67
C ALA A 187 34.89 19.04 -5.50
N LYS A 188 36.07 19.26 -4.88
CA LYS A 188 37.37 19.09 -5.56
C LYS A 188 37.64 17.65 -5.96
N VAL A 189 37.29 16.69 -5.09
CA VAL A 189 37.42 15.26 -5.37
C VAL A 189 36.54 14.87 -6.56
N ASP A 190 35.31 15.37 -6.65
CA ASP A 190 34.41 15.08 -7.76
C ASP A 190 34.91 15.70 -9.08
N LEU A 191 35.46 16.91 -9.04
CA LEU A 191 36.12 17.51 -10.21
C LEU A 191 37.31 16.65 -10.67
N ALA A 192 38.17 16.22 -9.75
CA ALA A 192 39.30 15.34 -10.06
C ALA A 192 38.85 13.98 -10.63
N LYS A 193 37.77 13.40 -10.09
CA LYS A 193 37.18 12.17 -10.64
C LYS A 193 36.67 12.37 -12.07
N ARG A 194 36.01 13.50 -12.36
CA ARG A 194 35.55 13.82 -13.72
C ARG A 194 36.72 14.03 -14.68
N THR A 195 37.77 14.74 -14.27
CA THR A 195 38.96 14.94 -15.12
C THR A 195 39.69 13.63 -15.38
N LEU A 196 39.82 12.75 -14.38
CA LEU A 196 40.42 11.43 -14.57
C LEU A 196 39.59 10.55 -15.50
N LYS A 197 38.25 10.59 -15.41
CA LYS A 197 37.38 9.89 -16.37
C LYS A 197 37.54 10.44 -17.78
N ALA A 198 37.59 11.77 -17.94
CA ALA A 198 37.79 12.41 -19.25
C ALA A 198 39.16 12.10 -19.85
N GLN A 199 40.23 12.11 -19.03
CA GLN A 199 41.59 11.74 -19.46
C GLN A 199 41.64 10.28 -19.92
N LYS A 200 41.04 9.35 -19.17
CA LYS A 200 40.96 7.94 -19.58
C LYS A 200 40.23 7.77 -20.91
N LEU A 201 39.09 8.43 -21.10
CA LEU A 201 38.37 8.40 -22.38
C LEU A 201 39.21 8.99 -23.53
N GLN A 202 39.97 10.06 -23.29
CA GLN A 202 40.89 10.63 -24.28
C GLN A 202 42.07 9.69 -24.60
N GLU A 203 42.63 9.01 -23.60
CA GLU A 203 43.68 8.00 -23.79
C GLU A 203 43.15 6.77 -24.54
N GLU A 204 41.90 6.37 -24.31
CA GLU A 204 41.22 5.31 -25.06
C GLU A 204 40.96 5.71 -26.53
N LEU A 205 40.56 6.96 -26.77
CA LEU A 205 40.47 7.56 -28.11
C LEU A 205 41.84 7.61 -28.80
N ALA A 206 42.88 8.04 -28.08
CA ALA A 206 44.24 8.18 -28.62
C ALA A 206 44.94 6.85 -28.86
N SER A 207 44.65 5.82 -28.05
CA SER A 207 45.18 4.46 -28.21
C SER A 207 44.49 3.65 -29.31
N GLY A 208 43.51 4.24 -30.01
CA GLY A 208 42.90 3.66 -31.22
C GLY A 208 42.00 2.45 -30.96
N LYS A 209 41.62 2.17 -29.71
CA LYS A 209 40.70 1.07 -29.37
C LYS A 209 39.22 1.36 -29.66
N LEU A 210 38.89 2.56 -30.15
CA LEU A 210 37.50 2.95 -30.41
C LEU A 210 36.91 2.42 -31.72
N GLU A 211 37.71 1.96 -32.69
CA GLU A 211 37.16 1.38 -33.94
C GLU A 211 36.47 0.02 -33.75
N GLN A 212 36.59 -0.60 -32.57
CA GLN A 212 35.96 -1.89 -32.27
C GLN A 212 34.71 -1.76 -31.37
N VAL A 213 34.39 -0.56 -30.86
CA VAL A 213 33.23 -0.34 -29.98
C VAL A 213 32.02 0.21 -30.74
N GLU A 214 32.21 1.02 -31.79
CA GLU A 214 31.07 1.48 -32.61
C GLU A 214 30.60 0.44 -33.66
N ARG A 215 31.42 -0.59 -33.95
CA ARG A 215 31.05 -1.66 -34.90
C ARG A 215 30.30 -2.83 -34.26
N ASP A 216 30.25 -2.89 -32.92
CA ASP A 216 29.61 -3.95 -32.13
C ASP A 216 28.29 -3.52 -31.49
N HIS A 217 27.76 -2.33 -31.81
CA HIS A 217 26.41 -1.91 -31.38
C HIS A 217 25.31 -2.28 -32.40
N ASN A 218 25.57 -3.24 -33.28
CA ASN A 218 24.62 -3.71 -34.29
C ASN A 218 24.61 -5.26 -34.42
N SER A 219 24.98 -5.96 -33.36
CA SER A 219 24.77 -7.41 -33.18
C SER A 219 23.77 -7.61 -32.04
N GLU A 220 22.49 -7.69 -32.38
CA GLU A 220 21.33 -7.75 -31.47
C GLU A 220 21.25 -9.01 -30.57
N ASP A 221 22.29 -9.84 -30.42
CA ASP A 221 22.13 -11.18 -29.80
C ASP A 221 23.19 -11.60 -28.75
N GLU A 222 24.22 -10.80 -28.39
CA GLU A 222 25.24 -11.24 -27.41
C GLU A 222 25.60 -10.24 -26.27
N ASP A 223 25.00 -9.05 -26.21
CA ASP A 223 25.40 -7.99 -25.25
C ASP A 223 24.44 -7.74 -24.07
N GLU A 224 23.36 -8.52 -23.92
CA GLU A 224 22.42 -8.34 -22.79
C GLU A 224 23.02 -8.83 -21.45
N ASP A 225 23.93 -9.81 -21.48
CA ASP A 225 24.56 -10.36 -20.29
C ASP A 225 25.76 -9.52 -19.79
N LYS A 226 26.40 -8.74 -20.67
CA LYS A 226 27.62 -7.98 -20.33
C LYS A 226 27.30 -6.63 -19.68
N TYR A 227 26.17 -6.02 -20.06
CA TYR A 227 25.69 -4.79 -19.43
C TYR A 227 25.15 -5.03 -18.01
N ALA A 228 24.76 -6.27 -17.69
CA ALA A 228 24.28 -6.66 -16.37
C ALA A 228 25.43 -6.80 -15.33
N ASP A 229 26.65 -7.13 -15.77
CA ASP A 229 27.81 -7.35 -14.87
C ASP A 229 28.57 -6.05 -14.52
N ASP A 230 28.51 -5.01 -15.36
CA ASP A 230 29.24 -3.74 -15.14
C ASP A 230 28.41 -2.68 -14.37
N ILE A 231 27.12 -2.91 -14.14
CA ILE A 231 26.32 -2.07 -13.23
C ILE A 231 26.50 -2.63 -11.81
N ASP A 232 27.51 -2.09 -11.11
CA ASP A 232 27.67 -2.29 -9.66
C ASP A 232 26.41 -1.77 -8.95
N MET A 233 25.45 -2.67 -8.74
CA MET A 233 24.16 -2.36 -8.13
C MET A 233 24.45 -1.84 -6.71
N PRO A 234 24.14 -0.58 -6.39
CA PRO A 234 24.57 0.02 -5.14
C PRO A 234 23.98 -0.73 -3.94
N GLY A 235 24.83 -1.43 -3.20
CA GLY A 235 24.47 -2.16 -1.97
C GLY A 235 24.77 -3.66 -1.97
N GLN A 236 25.42 -4.20 -3.01
CA GLN A 236 25.84 -5.60 -3.07
C GLN A 236 27.28 -5.75 -2.55
N ASN A 237 27.43 -6.10 -1.28
CA ASN A 237 28.76 -6.33 -0.70
C ASN A 237 29.39 -7.59 -1.32
N PHE A 238 30.48 -7.43 -2.06
CA PHE A 238 31.27 -8.55 -2.58
C PHE A 238 32.14 -9.15 -1.47
N ASP A 239 31.68 -10.24 -0.84
CA ASP A 239 32.49 -10.98 0.12
C ASP A 239 33.57 -11.79 -0.62
N SER A 240 34.80 -11.30 -0.58
CA SER A 240 35.96 -11.88 -1.29
C SER A 240 36.27 -13.33 -0.87
N LYS A 241 35.78 -13.79 0.28
CA LYS A 241 36.01 -15.16 0.76
C LYS A 241 35.10 -16.22 0.16
N ARG A 242 33.89 -15.86 -0.27
CA ARG A 242 32.88 -16.84 -0.69
C ARG A 242 32.52 -16.80 -2.17
N ARG A 243 33.02 -15.81 -2.95
CA ARG A 243 32.63 -15.60 -4.38
C ARG A 243 31.12 -15.72 -4.61
N ILE A 244 30.33 -15.32 -3.61
CA ILE A 244 28.87 -15.27 -3.67
C ILE A 244 28.52 -13.84 -3.36
N THR A 245 27.78 -13.20 -4.26
CA THR A 245 27.26 -11.86 -4.03
C THR A 245 26.06 -11.97 -3.08
N VAL A 246 26.15 -11.32 -1.92
CA VAL A 246 25.02 -11.29 -0.98
C VAL A 246 24.03 -10.27 -1.53
N ARG A 247 23.08 -10.73 -2.35
CA ARG A 247 21.92 -9.89 -2.70
C ARG A 247 21.09 -9.66 -1.45
N ASN A 248 20.64 -8.42 -1.26
CA ASN A 248 19.64 -8.15 -0.24
C ASN A 248 18.36 -8.91 -0.60
N LEU A 249 17.86 -9.76 0.30
CA LEU A 249 16.64 -10.56 0.07
C LEU A 249 15.37 -9.68 -0.03
N ARG A 250 15.45 -8.44 0.47
CA ARG A 250 14.33 -7.50 0.41
C ARG A 250 14.24 -6.90 -0.98
N ILE A 251 13.11 -7.16 -1.64
CA ILE A 251 12.68 -6.51 -2.88
C ILE A 251 12.49 -5.01 -2.61
N ARG A 252 13.11 -4.16 -3.42
CA ARG A 252 13.16 -2.69 -3.19
C ARG A 252 11.91 -2.00 -3.72
N GLU A 253 11.30 -2.59 -4.74
CA GLU A 253 10.08 -2.17 -5.41
C GLU A 253 8.87 -2.26 -4.46
N ASP A 254 8.89 -3.24 -3.55
CA ASP A 254 7.83 -3.44 -2.57
C ASP A 254 7.99 -2.53 -1.36
N ILE A 255 7.20 -1.45 -1.34
CA ILE A 255 7.12 -0.52 -0.22
C ILE A 255 6.50 -1.24 0.99
N ALA A 256 7.17 -1.17 2.15
CA ALA A 256 6.62 -1.73 3.39
C ALA A 256 5.29 -1.05 3.76
N LYS A 257 4.34 -1.80 4.34
CA LYS A 257 2.99 -1.30 4.66
C LYS A 257 3.01 -0.02 5.51
N TYR A 258 3.86 0.06 6.53
CA TYR A 258 3.95 1.24 7.41
C TYR A 258 4.68 2.45 6.80
N LEU A 259 5.38 2.29 5.67
CA LEU A 259 6.01 3.42 4.95
C LEU A 259 5.07 4.04 3.91
N ARG A 260 3.87 3.48 3.77
CA ARG A 260 2.90 3.88 2.77
C ARG A 260 2.28 5.24 3.09
N ASN A 261 2.10 5.52 4.39
CA ASN A 261 1.79 6.85 4.93
C ASN A 261 2.65 7.06 6.19
N LEU A 262 3.38 8.18 6.27
CA LEU A 262 4.27 8.51 7.39
C LEU A 262 3.56 9.29 8.50
N ASP A 263 2.31 9.69 8.28
CA ASP A 263 1.50 10.33 9.31
C ASP A 263 1.24 9.33 10.45
N PRO A 264 1.54 9.69 11.71
CA PRO A 264 1.43 8.76 12.85
C PRO A 264 -0.02 8.31 13.11
N ASN A 265 -1.00 9.09 12.65
CA ASN A 265 -2.43 8.84 12.83
C ASN A 265 -3.10 8.23 11.58
N SER A 266 -2.32 7.67 10.65
CA SER A 266 -2.84 7.10 9.41
C SER A 266 -3.55 5.75 9.63
N ALA A 267 -2.82 4.65 9.59
CA ALA A 267 -3.33 3.30 9.83
C ALA A 267 -2.37 2.54 10.75
N TYR A 268 -2.94 1.84 11.73
CA TYR A 268 -2.15 1.04 12.66
C TYR A 268 -1.54 -0.18 11.95
N TYR A 269 -0.22 -0.27 11.99
CA TYR A 269 0.54 -1.44 11.57
C TYR A 269 1.03 -2.20 12.79
N ASP A 270 0.63 -3.47 12.92
CA ASP A 270 1.17 -4.34 13.96
C ASP A 270 2.50 -4.96 13.47
N PRO A 271 3.67 -4.56 14.02
CA PRO A 271 4.96 -5.11 13.59
C PRO A 271 5.14 -6.57 13.96
N LYS A 272 4.35 -7.11 14.91
CA LYS A 272 4.45 -8.51 15.35
C LYS A 272 3.90 -9.45 14.28
N THR A 273 2.67 -9.21 13.83
CA THR A 273 2.01 -10.03 12.80
C THR A 273 2.23 -9.49 11.39
N ARG A 274 2.84 -8.31 11.26
CA ARG A 274 3.09 -7.60 9.99
C ARG A 274 1.80 -7.30 9.22
N ALA A 275 0.71 -7.04 9.95
CA ALA A 275 -0.62 -6.78 9.39
C ALA A 275 -1.00 -5.31 9.55
N MET A 276 -1.63 -4.75 8.50
CA MET A 276 -2.22 -3.41 8.53
C MET A 276 -3.69 -3.57 8.17
N ARG A 277 -4.59 -3.29 9.12
CA ARG A 277 -6.02 -3.54 8.92
C ARG A 277 -6.68 -2.46 8.06
N GLU A 278 -6.53 -1.21 8.46
CA GLU A 278 -7.13 -0.06 7.80
C GLU A 278 -6.32 0.40 6.59
N ASN A 279 -6.98 1.16 5.70
CA ASN A 279 -6.33 1.75 4.53
C ASN A 279 -5.47 2.97 4.96
N PRO A 280 -4.16 2.99 4.69
CA PRO A 280 -3.30 4.14 5.00
C PRO A 280 -3.66 5.42 4.22
N TYR A 281 -4.47 5.30 3.17
CA TYR A 281 -4.87 6.39 2.27
C TYR A 281 -6.28 6.93 2.50
N ALA A 282 -6.97 6.52 3.59
CA ALA A 282 -8.37 6.87 3.85
C ALA A 282 -8.68 8.39 3.73
N ASN A 283 -7.76 9.25 4.14
CA ASN A 283 -7.95 10.71 4.15
C ASN A 283 -7.51 11.40 2.85
N THR A 284 -6.91 10.68 1.91
CA THR A 284 -6.29 11.27 0.71
C THR A 284 -7.20 11.35 -0.51
N GLY A 285 -8.45 10.88 -0.40
CA GLY A 285 -9.46 10.96 -1.46
C GLY A 285 -9.16 10.11 -2.70
N LYS A 286 -8.12 9.27 -2.66
CA LYS A 286 -7.81 8.31 -3.72
C LYS A 286 -8.74 7.12 -3.62
N ASN A 287 -9.28 6.69 -4.76
CA ASN A 287 -10.12 5.49 -4.82
C ASN A 287 -9.30 4.26 -4.43
N PRO A 288 -9.88 3.28 -3.70
CA PRO A 288 -9.16 2.08 -3.28
C PRO A 288 -8.63 1.26 -4.45
N ASP A 289 -9.28 1.34 -5.62
CA ASP A 289 -8.92 0.60 -6.83
C ASP A 289 -7.71 1.19 -7.58
N GLU A 290 -7.42 2.47 -7.37
CA GLU A 290 -6.27 3.17 -7.97
C GLU A 290 -4.99 3.01 -7.13
N VAL A 291 -5.11 2.43 -5.93
CA VAL A 291 -4.05 2.39 -4.94
C VAL A 291 -3.50 0.97 -4.83
N GLY A 292 -2.18 0.81 -4.93
CA GLY A 292 -1.53 -0.51 -4.86
C GLY A 292 -1.69 -1.26 -3.53
N TYR A 293 -2.29 -0.64 -2.50
CA TYR A 293 -2.67 -1.30 -1.25
C TYR A 293 -3.75 -0.50 -0.49
N ALA A 294 -4.94 -1.08 -0.37
CA ALA A 294 -6.11 -0.47 0.31
C ALA A 294 -6.40 -1.05 1.71
N GLY A 295 -5.40 -1.67 2.35
CA GLY A 295 -5.55 -2.31 3.68
C GLY A 295 -5.88 -3.80 3.61
N ASP A 296 -5.50 -4.56 4.66
CA ASP A 296 -5.77 -6.01 4.71
C ASP A 296 -7.28 -6.29 4.85
N ASN A 297 -8.07 -5.42 5.49
CA ASN A 297 -9.52 -5.60 5.62
C ASN A 297 -10.24 -5.58 4.28
N PHE A 298 -9.78 -4.75 3.34
CA PHE A 298 -10.34 -4.68 2.00
C PHE A 298 -10.17 -6.02 1.26
N VAL A 299 -8.98 -6.62 1.32
CA VAL A 299 -8.68 -7.89 0.62
C VAL A 299 -9.25 -9.12 1.34
N ARG A 300 -9.48 -9.07 2.66
CA ARG A 300 -9.96 -10.23 3.44
C ARG A 300 -11.33 -10.74 3.01
N TYR A 301 -12.22 -9.85 2.58
CA TYR A 301 -13.59 -10.21 2.19
C TYR A 301 -13.79 -10.17 0.67
N THR A 302 -12.72 -10.11 -0.13
CA THR A 302 -12.82 -10.20 -1.59
C THR A 302 -12.67 -11.66 -2.04
N GLY A 303 -13.23 -11.98 -3.22
CA GLY A 303 -13.16 -13.31 -3.82
C GLY A 303 -14.14 -14.33 -3.23
N ASP A 304 -13.69 -15.58 -3.11
CA ASP A 304 -14.53 -16.73 -2.77
C ASP A 304 -15.03 -16.73 -1.31
N THR A 305 -14.47 -15.88 -0.45
CA THR A 305 -14.89 -15.75 0.95
C THR A 305 -16.37 -15.39 1.07
N ILE A 306 -16.88 -14.55 0.15
CA ILE A 306 -18.30 -14.18 0.08
C ILE A 306 -19.14 -15.39 -0.34
N SER A 307 -18.71 -16.12 -1.37
CA SER A 307 -19.42 -17.30 -1.86
C SER A 307 -19.49 -18.38 -0.78
N MET A 308 -18.37 -18.65 -0.10
CA MET A 308 -18.29 -19.59 1.02
C MET A 308 -19.15 -19.16 2.21
N ALA A 309 -19.21 -17.86 2.52
CA ALA A 309 -20.11 -17.36 3.57
C ALA A 309 -21.59 -17.54 3.19
N GLN A 310 -21.96 -17.31 1.93
CA GLN A 310 -23.32 -17.55 1.44
C GLN A 310 -23.69 -19.04 1.47
N THR A 311 -22.77 -19.94 1.09
CA THR A 311 -23.00 -21.38 1.20
C THR A 311 -23.08 -21.84 2.64
N GLN A 312 -22.29 -21.27 3.54
CA GLN A 312 -22.37 -21.53 4.99
C GLN A 312 -23.71 -21.07 5.57
N LEU A 313 -24.22 -19.89 5.20
CA LEU A 313 -25.54 -19.43 5.61
C LEU A 313 -26.65 -20.34 5.07
N PHE A 314 -26.53 -20.79 3.82
CA PHE A 314 -27.45 -21.77 3.24
C PHE A 314 -27.39 -23.11 3.98
N ALA A 315 -26.20 -23.55 4.40
CA ALA A 315 -26.02 -24.77 5.19
C ALA A 315 -26.78 -24.69 6.52
N TRP A 316 -26.66 -23.57 7.24
CA TRP A 316 -27.39 -23.35 8.50
C TRP A 316 -28.90 -23.31 8.29
N GLU A 317 -29.37 -22.61 7.25
CA GLU A 317 -30.80 -22.58 6.92
C GLU A 317 -31.33 -23.98 6.53
N ALA A 318 -30.56 -24.76 5.78
CA ALA A 318 -30.90 -26.11 5.37
C ALA A 318 -30.92 -27.09 6.56
N TYR A 319 -30.01 -26.89 7.52
CA TYR A 319 -29.96 -27.61 8.79
C TYR A 319 -31.16 -27.28 9.68
N ASP A 320 -31.53 -26.01 9.80
CA ASP A 320 -32.73 -25.57 10.55
C ASP A 320 -34.02 -26.12 9.93
N LYS A 321 -34.05 -26.30 8.59
CA LYS A 321 -35.13 -26.96 7.86
C LYS A 321 -35.13 -28.49 8.00
N GLY A 322 -34.11 -29.07 8.66
CA GLY A 322 -34.01 -30.49 8.95
C GLY A 322 -33.30 -31.34 7.90
N SER A 323 -32.57 -30.74 6.96
CA SER A 323 -31.68 -31.50 6.09
C SER A 323 -30.28 -31.56 6.69
N GLU A 324 -29.76 -32.79 6.88
CA GLU A 324 -28.45 -33.04 7.47
C GLU A 324 -27.34 -32.80 6.43
N VAL A 325 -27.02 -31.52 6.21
CA VAL A 325 -25.93 -31.08 5.33
C VAL A 325 -25.01 -30.13 6.09
N HIS A 326 -23.71 -30.32 5.95
CA HIS A 326 -22.70 -29.55 6.68
C HIS A 326 -21.54 -29.20 5.75
N LEU A 327 -21.11 -27.93 5.75
CA LEU A 327 -20.11 -27.43 4.80
C LEU A 327 -18.78 -28.19 4.90
N GLN A 328 -18.31 -28.49 6.12
CA GLN A 328 -17.05 -29.18 6.32
C GLN A 328 -17.14 -30.71 6.22
N ALA A 329 -18.32 -31.30 6.40
CA ALA A 329 -18.48 -32.76 6.39
C ALA A 329 -18.82 -33.26 4.98
N ASP A 330 -19.81 -32.62 4.35
CA ASP A 330 -20.29 -32.96 3.01
C ASP A 330 -20.19 -31.74 2.05
N PRO A 331 -18.98 -31.20 1.78
CA PRO A 331 -18.81 -29.94 1.04
C PRO A 331 -19.39 -30.00 -0.37
N THR A 332 -19.15 -31.08 -1.11
CA THR A 332 -19.59 -31.23 -2.51
C THR A 332 -21.08 -31.43 -2.63
N LYS A 333 -21.69 -32.20 -1.72
CA LYS A 333 -23.15 -32.37 -1.64
C LYS A 333 -23.84 -31.04 -1.39
N LEU A 334 -23.31 -30.26 -0.44
CA LEU A 334 -23.82 -28.93 -0.13
C LEU A 334 -23.67 -27.97 -1.30
N GLU A 335 -22.53 -28.03 -2.01
CA GLU A 335 -22.27 -27.22 -3.21
C GLU A 335 -23.24 -27.54 -4.35
N LEU A 336 -23.53 -28.81 -4.60
CA LEU A 336 -24.55 -29.24 -5.57
C LEU A 336 -25.95 -28.76 -5.17
N LEU A 337 -26.30 -28.87 -3.89
CA LEU A 337 -27.56 -28.34 -3.37
C LEU A 337 -27.63 -26.82 -3.52
N TYR A 338 -26.53 -26.11 -3.25
CA TYR A 338 -26.45 -24.66 -3.39
C TYR A 338 -26.58 -24.21 -4.86
N LYS A 339 -25.95 -24.92 -5.80
CA LYS A 339 -26.16 -24.70 -7.25
C LYS A 339 -27.62 -24.91 -7.63
N SER A 340 -28.24 -26.00 -7.16
CA SER A 340 -29.66 -26.26 -7.41
C SER A 340 -30.56 -25.19 -6.81
N PHE A 341 -30.20 -24.68 -5.62
CA PHE A 341 -30.89 -23.60 -4.95
C PHE A 341 -30.75 -22.28 -5.71
N LYS A 342 -29.57 -22.00 -6.28
CA LYS A 342 -29.35 -20.80 -7.11
C LYS A 342 -30.23 -20.81 -8.35
N VAL A 343 -30.34 -21.94 -9.05
CA VAL A 343 -31.26 -22.09 -10.19
C VAL A 343 -32.71 -21.84 -9.73
N LYS A 344 -33.15 -22.53 -8.67
CA LYS A 344 -34.50 -22.34 -8.11
C LYS A 344 -34.77 -20.91 -7.64
N LYS A 345 -33.75 -20.20 -7.16
CA LYS A 345 -33.84 -18.80 -6.71
C LYS A 345 -34.03 -17.85 -7.88
N GLU A 346 -33.38 -18.10 -9.02
CA GLU A 346 -33.60 -17.30 -10.24
C GLU A 346 -34.98 -17.59 -10.84
N ASP A 347 -35.42 -18.86 -10.86
CA ASP A 347 -36.80 -19.21 -11.27
C ASP A 347 -37.84 -18.51 -10.38
N PHE A 348 -37.62 -18.51 -9.06
CA PHE A 348 -38.49 -17.82 -8.10
C PHE A 348 -38.49 -16.30 -8.30
N LYS A 349 -37.35 -15.68 -8.63
CA LYS A 349 -37.30 -14.25 -8.96
C LYS A 349 -38.06 -13.94 -10.25
N ALA A 350 -37.96 -14.80 -11.27
CA ALA A 350 -38.68 -14.63 -12.52
C ALA A 350 -40.20 -14.69 -12.28
N GLN A 351 -40.66 -15.69 -11.52
CA GLN A 351 -42.06 -15.81 -11.10
C GLN A 351 -42.53 -14.61 -10.26
N GLN A 352 -41.70 -14.11 -9.34
CA GLN A 352 -42.02 -12.90 -8.59
C GLN A 352 -42.16 -11.69 -9.52
N LYS A 353 -41.22 -11.49 -10.46
CA LYS A 353 -41.26 -10.40 -11.43
C LYS A 353 -42.53 -10.48 -12.29
N GLU A 354 -42.88 -11.67 -12.77
CA GLU A 354 -44.11 -11.93 -13.51
C GLU A 354 -45.36 -11.61 -12.67
N SER A 355 -45.43 -12.12 -11.44
CA SER A 355 -46.56 -11.86 -10.54
C SER A 355 -46.73 -10.37 -10.17
N ILE A 356 -45.62 -9.63 -10.06
CA ILE A 356 -45.64 -8.18 -9.84
C ILE A 356 -46.15 -7.49 -11.09
N LEU A 357 -45.68 -7.92 -12.25
CA LEU A 357 -46.07 -7.34 -13.53
C LEU A 357 -47.55 -7.60 -13.86
N GLU A 358 -48.10 -8.77 -13.51
CA GLU A 358 -49.53 -9.06 -13.62
C GLU A 358 -50.39 -8.20 -12.69
N LYS A 359 -49.91 -7.95 -11.46
CA LYS A 359 -50.66 -7.18 -10.45
C LYS A 359 -50.65 -5.67 -10.70
N TYR A 360 -49.53 -5.14 -11.17
CA TYR A 360 -49.33 -3.70 -11.29
C TYR A 360 -49.37 -3.20 -12.75
N GLY A 361 -49.37 -4.10 -13.75
CA GLY A 361 -49.27 -3.76 -15.16
C GLY A 361 -47.90 -3.16 -15.52
N GLY A 362 -47.66 -2.89 -16.81
CA GLY A 362 -46.41 -2.25 -17.30
C GLY A 362 -45.56 -3.09 -18.26
N GLN A 363 -46.12 -4.18 -18.80
CA GLN A 363 -45.51 -4.95 -19.91
C GLN A 363 -45.18 -4.04 -21.11
N GLU A 364 -46.06 -3.07 -21.41
CA GLU A 364 -45.93 -2.10 -22.50
C GLU A 364 -44.73 -1.13 -22.36
N HIS A 365 -44.14 -1.01 -21.16
CA HIS A 365 -42.98 -0.14 -20.90
C HIS A 365 -41.65 -0.91 -20.86
N LEU A 366 -41.69 -2.25 -20.89
CA LEU A 366 -40.49 -3.09 -20.93
C LEU A 366 -39.97 -3.27 -22.35
N ASP A 367 -40.86 -3.31 -23.33
CA ASP A 367 -40.48 -3.30 -24.73
C ASP A 367 -40.01 -1.89 -25.08
N ALA A 368 -38.69 -1.72 -25.21
CA ALA A 368 -38.14 -0.50 -25.75
C ALA A 368 -38.76 -0.29 -27.14
N PRO A 369 -39.43 0.84 -27.41
CA PRO A 369 -39.89 1.15 -28.75
C PRO A 369 -38.71 1.05 -29.73
N PRO A 370 -38.93 0.64 -30.98
CA PRO A 370 -37.88 0.63 -32.00
C PRO A 370 -37.12 1.96 -31.98
N ALA A 371 -35.80 1.92 -32.17
CA ALA A 371 -34.92 3.08 -32.01
C ALA A 371 -35.37 4.30 -32.82
N GLU A 372 -36.04 4.06 -33.96
CA GLU A 372 -36.67 5.06 -34.83
C GLU A 372 -37.78 5.88 -34.13
N LEU A 373 -38.51 5.28 -33.18
CA LEU A 373 -39.53 5.98 -32.38
C LEU A 373 -38.93 6.68 -31.15
N LEU A 374 -37.80 6.18 -30.62
CA LEU A 374 -37.08 6.81 -29.50
C LEU A 374 -36.29 8.05 -29.95
N LEU A 375 -35.64 7.98 -31.11
CA LEU A 375 -35.08 9.12 -31.83
C LEU A 375 -36.16 9.68 -32.76
N ALA A 376 -37.18 10.32 -32.20
CA ALA A 376 -38.28 10.95 -32.95
C ALA A 376 -37.82 12.16 -33.81
N GLN A 377 -36.82 11.97 -34.68
CA GLN A 377 -36.44 12.85 -35.76
C GLN A 377 -36.89 12.16 -37.05
N THR A 378 -37.92 12.71 -37.69
CA THR A 378 -38.43 12.24 -38.99
C THR A 378 -37.55 12.68 -40.16
N GLU A 379 -36.34 13.18 -39.88
CA GLU A 379 -35.46 13.81 -40.85
C GLU A 379 -34.07 13.20 -40.77
N ASP A 380 -33.77 12.31 -41.72
CA ASP A 380 -32.40 11.83 -41.95
C ASP A 380 -31.58 12.99 -42.53
N TYR A 381 -30.71 13.58 -41.72
CA TYR A 381 -29.84 14.67 -42.16
C TYR A 381 -28.74 14.13 -43.08
N VAL A 382 -28.88 14.39 -44.38
CA VAL A 382 -27.91 14.02 -45.42
C VAL A 382 -27.15 15.25 -45.90
N GLU A 383 -25.85 15.33 -45.61
CA GLU A 383 -24.98 16.39 -46.13
C GLU A 383 -24.47 16.02 -47.52
N TYR A 384 -24.76 16.84 -48.53
CA TYR A 384 -24.18 16.71 -49.87
C TYR A 384 -22.99 17.64 -50.04
N SER A 385 -21.90 17.14 -50.62
CA SER A 385 -20.80 17.98 -51.11
C SER A 385 -21.29 18.88 -52.25
N ARG A 386 -20.54 19.95 -52.56
CA ARG A 386 -20.82 20.84 -53.69
C ARG A 386 -20.85 20.12 -55.05
N HIS A 387 -20.33 18.89 -55.10
CA HIS A 387 -20.31 18.00 -56.26
C HIS A 387 -21.42 16.93 -56.23
N GLY A 388 -22.35 17.00 -55.26
CA GLY A 388 -23.51 16.09 -55.15
C GLY A 388 -23.22 14.75 -54.48
N THR A 389 -22.03 14.54 -53.91
CA THR A 389 -21.67 13.32 -53.18
C THR A 389 -22.05 13.41 -51.70
N VAL A 390 -22.72 12.38 -51.16
CA VAL A 390 -23.12 12.33 -49.74
C VAL A 390 -21.90 12.20 -48.83
N ILE A 391 -21.76 13.09 -47.85
CA ILE A 391 -20.63 13.15 -46.90
C ILE A 391 -21.01 12.53 -45.54
N LYS A 392 -22.23 12.78 -45.06
CA LYS A 392 -22.76 12.25 -43.79
C LYS A 392 -24.25 11.96 -43.91
N GLY A 393 -24.73 10.95 -43.17
CA GLY A 393 -26.16 10.66 -43.01
C GLY A 393 -26.65 9.37 -43.66
N GLN A 394 -25.85 8.67 -44.46
CA GLN A 394 -26.19 7.32 -44.94
C GLN A 394 -25.22 6.30 -44.35
N GLU A 395 -25.76 5.26 -43.72
CA GLU A 395 -24.99 4.06 -43.40
C GLU A 395 -24.37 3.52 -44.69
N LYS A 396 -23.05 3.26 -44.67
CA LYS A 396 -22.36 2.75 -45.86
C LYS A 396 -23.01 1.43 -46.26
N ALA A 397 -23.62 1.40 -47.44
CA ALA A 397 -24.12 0.17 -48.03
C ALA A 397 -23.00 -0.88 -48.02
N ILE A 398 -23.30 -2.08 -47.51
CA ILE A 398 -22.38 -3.21 -47.49
C ILE A 398 -21.98 -3.48 -48.94
N ALA A 399 -20.69 -3.52 -49.24
CA ALA A 399 -20.19 -3.68 -50.60
C ALA A 399 -20.57 -5.06 -51.15
N CYS A 400 -21.64 -5.14 -51.93
CA CYS A 400 -22.00 -6.34 -52.69
C CYS A 400 -21.04 -6.48 -53.88
N SER A 401 -20.58 -7.70 -54.17
CA SER A 401 -19.76 -7.93 -55.37
C SER A 401 -20.61 -7.85 -56.64
N LYS A 402 -19.95 -7.78 -57.80
CA LYS A 402 -20.60 -7.70 -59.14
C LYS A 402 -21.45 -8.95 -59.46
N TYR A 403 -21.27 -10.04 -58.73
CA TYR A 403 -21.98 -11.29 -58.94
C TYR A 403 -23.13 -11.41 -57.93
N GLU A 404 -24.23 -12.06 -58.33
CA GLU A 404 -25.34 -12.33 -57.43
C GLU A 404 -24.88 -13.32 -56.32
N GLU A 405 -24.50 -12.77 -55.17
CA GLU A 405 -24.18 -13.55 -53.98
C GLU A 405 -25.47 -14.03 -53.31
N ASP A 406 -25.39 -15.16 -52.60
CA ASP A 406 -26.47 -15.70 -51.79
C ASP A 406 -27.77 -16.16 -52.50
N VAL A 407 -27.73 -16.40 -53.82
CA VAL A 407 -28.88 -16.95 -54.57
C VAL A 407 -29.14 -18.42 -54.21
N LYS A 408 -30.25 -18.65 -53.50
CA LYS A 408 -30.77 -19.98 -53.16
C LYS A 408 -31.60 -20.52 -54.32
N ILE A 409 -31.00 -21.43 -55.07
CA ILE A 409 -31.63 -22.08 -56.22
C ILE A 409 -32.47 -23.27 -55.73
N ASN A 410 -33.64 -23.53 -56.33
CA ASN A 410 -34.45 -24.76 -56.18
C ASN A 410 -34.63 -25.29 -54.74
N ASN A 411 -35.04 -24.41 -53.82
CA ASN A 411 -35.39 -24.69 -52.42
C ASN A 411 -34.24 -25.22 -51.53
N HIS A 412 -32.99 -24.91 -51.90
CA HIS A 412 -31.83 -25.16 -51.04
C HIS A 412 -31.69 -24.06 -49.97
N THR A 413 -31.34 -24.44 -48.74
CA THR A 413 -31.08 -23.47 -47.66
C THR A 413 -29.69 -22.85 -47.72
N CYS A 414 -28.77 -23.46 -48.46
CA CYS A 414 -27.39 -23.03 -48.64
C CYS A 414 -27.07 -22.87 -50.14
N ILE A 415 -26.09 -22.02 -50.47
CA ILE A 415 -25.71 -21.71 -51.85
C ILE A 415 -24.85 -22.84 -52.45
N TRP A 416 -24.82 -22.92 -53.77
CA TRP A 416 -23.94 -23.82 -54.50
C TRP A 416 -22.46 -23.50 -54.22
N GLY A 417 -21.66 -24.49 -53.83
CA GLY A 417 -20.27 -24.28 -53.41
C GLY A 417 -20.09 -24.14 -51.89
N SER A 418 -21.18 -24.24 -51.12
CA SER A 418 -21.13 -24.27 -49.65
C SER A 418 -20.59 -25.60 -49.08
N TYR A 419 -20.41 -26.63 -49.91
CA TYR A 419 -19.88 -27.94 -49.54
C TYR A 419 -18.84 -28.42 -50.56
N TRP A 420 -17.78 -29.07 -50.07
CA TRP A 420 -16.68 -29.60 -50.88
C TRP A 420 -16.26 -30.97 -50.37
N LYS A 421 -16.20 -31.96 -51.26
CA LYS A 421 -15.66 -33.30 -50.96
C LYS A 421 -15.05 -33.89 -52.23
N GLU A 422 -13.86 -34.48 -52.12
CA GLU A 422 -13.17 -35.23 -53.20
C GLU A 422 -13.11 -34.51 -54.56
N GLY A 423 -12.79 -33.21 -54.57
CA GLY A 423 -12.63 -32.46 -55.82
C GLY A 423 -13.94 -31.92 -56.44
N LYS A 424 -15.09 -32.11 -55.77
CA LYS A 424 -16.40 -31.67 -56.27
C LYS A 424 -17.07 -30.70 -55.29
N TRP A 425 -17.63 -29.62 -55.85
CA TRP A 425 -18.44 -28.64 -55.11
C TRP A 425 -19.91 -29.07 -55.09
N GLY A 426 -20.60 -28.80 -53.98
CA GLY A 426 -22.00 -29.15 -53.78
C GLY A 426 -22.73 -28.22 -52.82
N TYR A 427 -23.96 -28.60 -52.46
CA TYR A 427 -24.79 -27.89 -51.48
C TYR A 427 -24.61 -28.47 -50.07
N LYS A 428 -24.36 -27.63 -49.06
CA LYS A 428 -24.22 -28.06 -47.65
C LYS A 428 -25.51 -28.62 -47.05
N CYS A 429 -26.67 -28.23 -47.56
CA CYS A 429 -27.94 -28.66 -47.00
C CYS A 429 -28.24 -30.15 -47.23
N CYS A 430 -27.90 -30.70 -48.42
CA CYS A 430 -28.18 -32.08 -48.80
C CYS A 430 -26.96 -32.89 -49.31
N HIS A 431 -25.76 -32.29 -49.33
CA HIS A 431 -24.51 -32.88 -49.88
C HIS A 431 -24.59 -33.31 -51.36
N SER A 432 -25.54 -32.78 -52.14
CA SER A 432 -25.63 -33.02 -53.57
C SER A 432 -24.53 -32.28 -54.34
N PHE A 433 -23.85 -33.01 -55.24
CA PHE A 433 -22.82 -32.48 -56.16
C PHE A 433 -23.38 -32.10 -57.54
N VAL A 434 -24.71 -31.97 -57.70
CA VAL A 434 -25.34 -31.58 -58.97
C VAL A 434 -25.99 -30.19 -58.85
N LYS A 435 -25.47 -29.22 -59.63
CA LYS A 435 -25.98 -27.84 -59.66
C LYS A 435 -27.41 -27.84 -60.22
N PHE A 436 -28.32 -27.09 -59.58
CA PHE A 436 -29.76 -27.03 -59.91
C PHE A 436 -30.61 -28.26 -59.53
N SER A 437 -30.07 -29.23 -58.79
CA SER A 437 -30.93 -30.29 -58.19
C SER A 437 -31.95 -29.69 -57.21
N TYR A 438 -33.06 -30.37 -56.95
CA TYR A 438 -33.97 -30.00 -55.86
C TYR A 438 -33.37 -30.46 -54.52
N CYS A 439 -33.60 -29.68 -53.46
CA CYS A 439 -33.10 -30.00 -52.13
C CYS A 439 -33.78 -31.27 -51.58
N THR A 440 -32.98 -32.30 -51.31
CA THR A 440 -33.43 -33.55 -50.67
C THR A 440 -33.33 -33.51 -49.14
N GLY A 441 -32.92 -32.37 -48.57
CA GLY A 441 -32.82 -32.18 -47.12
C GLY A 441 -31.85 -33.14 -46.42
N GLU A 442 -32.17 -33.51 -45.19
CA GLU A 442 -31.34 -34.40 -44.35
C GLU A 442 -31.27 -35.84 -44.90
N ALA A 443 -32.31 -36.32 -45.58
CA ALA A 443 -32.34 -37.64 -46.22
C ALA A 443 -31.22 -37.80 -47.27
N GLY A 444 -30.84 -36.73 -47.98
CA GLY A 444 -29.72 -36.76 -48.93
C GLY A 444 -28.36 -36.95 -48.24
N LYS A 445 -28.19 -36.44 -47.02
CA LYS A 445 -26.95 -36.61 -46.25
C LYS A 445 -26.79 -38.03 -45.73
N GLU A 446 -27.89 -38.63 -45.28
CA GLU A 446 -27.89 -40.01 -44.79
C GLU A 446 -27.51 -41.00 -45.90
N ILE A 447 -28.05 -40.82 -47.11
CA ILE A 447 -27.70 -41.66 -48.28
C ILE A 447 -26.23 -41.47 -48.65
N ALA A 448 -25.74 -40.22 -48.73
CA ALA A 448 -24.34 -39.95 -49.07
C ALA A 448 -23.34 -40.47 -48.02
N ASN A 449 -23.73 -40.48 -46.73
CA ASN A 449 -22.93 -41.07 -45.66
C ASN A 449 -22.99 -42.61 -45.68
N ALA A 450 -24.14 -43.21 -46.01
CA ALA A 450 -24.28 -44.66 -46.15
C ALA A 450 -23.47 -45.21 -47.34
N GLU A 451 -23.44 -44.51 -48.47
CA GLU A 451 -22.58 -44.85 -49.61
C GLU A 451 -21.08 -44.75 -49.26
N ALA A 452 -20.68 -43.78 -48.43
CA ALA A 452 -19.30 -43.65 -47.97
C ALA A 452 -18.89 -44.79 -47.03
N ASN A 453 -19.77 -45.22 -46.11
CA ASN A 453 -19.49 -46.32 -45.18
C ASN A 453 -19.38 -47.68 -45.90
N LEU A 454 -20.15 -47.90 -46.98
CA LEU A 454 -20.07 -49.14 -47.78
C LEU A 454 -18.74 -49.29 -48.55
N LEU A 455 -17.99 -48.20 -48.77
CA LEU A 455 -16.68 -48.22 -49.40
C LEU A 455 -15.52 -48.43 -48.40
N GLU A 456 -15.76 -48.27 -47.09
CA GLU A 456 -14.77 -48.52 -46.03
C GLU A 456 -14.81 -49.95 -45.48
N GLU A 457 -15.88 -50.72 -45.69
CA GLU A 457 -16.01 -52.14 -45.29
C GLU A 457 -15.50 -53.14 -46.35
N GLN A 458 -14.31 -52.93 -46.91
CA GLN A 458 -13.51 -54.01 -47.50
C GLN A 458 -12.30 -54.29 -46.60
N PRO A 459 -12.13 -55.52 -46.06
CA PRO A 459 -11.08 -55.81 -45.09
C PRO A 459 -9.71 -55.74 -45.78
N ARG A 460 -8.86 -54.80 -45.31
CA ARG A 460 -7.44 -54.75 -45.64
C ARG A 460 -6.70 -55.66 -44.66
N GLU A 461 -6.30 -56.84 -45.13
CA GLU A 461 -5.45 -57.76 -44.38
C GLU A 461 -4.12 -57.07 -44.01
N GLU A 462 -3.79 -57.04 -42.71
CA GLU A 462 -2.51 -56.55 -42.19
C GLU A 462 -1.44 -57.64 -42.35
N GLU A 463 -0.63 -57.58 -43.40
CA GLU A 463 0.60 -58.35 -43.49
C GLU A 463 1.76 -57.62 -42.80
N HIS A 464 2.26 -58.23 -41.72
CA HIS A 464 3.53 -57.90 -41.08
C HIS A 464 4.70 -58.02 -42.07
N MET A 465 5.30 -56.89 -42.46
CA MET A 465 6.58 -56.88 -43.18
C MET A 465 7.75 -57.22 -42.23
N THR A 466 8.06 -58.51 -42.08
CA THR A 466 9.36 -58.96 -41.58
C THR A 466 10.40 -58.93 -42.72
N LYS A 467 11.51 -58.22 -42.51
CA LYS A 467 12.64 -58.13 -43.45
C LYS A 467 13.20 -59.53 -43.78
N PRO A 468 13.49 -59.87 -45.05
CA PRO A 468 13.96 -61.21 -45.41
C PRO A 468 15.41 -61.46 -44.98
N LYS A 469 15.64 -62.62 -44.35
CA LYS A 469 16.97 -63.21 -44.12
C LYS A 469 17.44 -63.97 -45.37
N THR A 470 18.76 -64.11 -45.48
CA THR A 470 19.52 -64.49 -46.67
C THR A 470 19.52 -65.99 -47.03
N LEU A 471 19.94 -66.25 -48.27
CA LEU A 471 20.03 -67.47 -49.10
C LEU A 471 20.67 -68.76 -48.52
N MET A 472 20.74 -68.96 -47.21
CA MET A 472 21.35 -70.16 -46.59
C MET A 472 20.37 -71.16 -45.99
N GLU A 473 19.07 -70.85 -45.91
CA GLU A 473 18.07 -71.76 -45.29
C GLU A 473 17.16 -72.47 -46.32
N VAL A 474 17.41 -72.27 -47.62
CA VAL A 474 16.73 -73.01 -48.70
C VAL A 474 17.55 -74.25 -49.03
N GLY A 475 17.28 -75.37 -48.35
CA GLY A 475 18.03 -76.60 -48.63
C GLY A 475 17.52 -77.86 -47.94
N CYS A 476 16.33 -78.34 -48.31
CA CYS A 476 16.04 -79.78 -48.43
C CYS A 476 14.63 -80.01 -49.02
N PHE A 477 14.58 -80.35 -50.31
CA PHE A 477 13.52 -81.19 -50.89
C PHE A 477 13.80 -82.65 -50.52
N PRO A 478 12.76 -83.48 -50.29
CA PRO A 478 12.27 -84.38 -51.36
C PRO A 478 10.74 -84.58 -51.29
N PHE A 479 10.00 -85.11 -52.26
CA PHE A 479 10.24 -85.77 -53.55
C PHE A 479 8.98 -85.58 -54.40
#